data_AF-A0A1I1XUV8-F1
#
_entry.id   AF-A0A1I1XUV8-F1
#
_cell.length_a   1.000
_cell.length_b   1.000
_cell.length_c   1.000
_cell.angle_alpha   90.00
_cell.angle_beta   90.00
_cell.angle_gamma   90.00
#
_symmetry.space_group_name_H-M   'P 1'
#
loop_
_entity.id
_entity.type
_entity.pdbx_description
1 polymer ?
#
loop_
_entity_poly.entity_id
_entity_poly.type
_entity_poly.pdbx_seq_one_letter_code
_entity_poly.pdbx_strand_id
1 'polypeptide(L)'
;MSKTVLFDVDKDMVSNLAGHIAQKNEDSLLVIAPFTGNVSIHAPAKKGKNKGYHRIKLEVWIEEGAIIGESALTDFGAFAVLRLPKARVQDHLINKLK
;
A
#
# COMPACT_ATOMS: atom_id res chain seq x y z
N MET A 1 -12.08 5.83 0.31
CA MET A 1 -10.84 6.06 1.07
C MET A 1 -10.17 7.32 0.56
N SER A 2 -9.65 8.19 1.43
CA SER A 2 -8.87 9.35 1.00
C SER A 2 -7.62 8.89 0.25
N LYS A 3 -7.17 9.64 -0.77
CA LYS A 3 -5.93 9.33 -1.54
C LYS A 3 -4.65 9.71 -0.78
N THR A 4 -4.74 9.89 0.53
CA THR A 4 -3.64 10.38 1.36
C THR A 4 -2.62 9.27 1.53
N VAL A 5 -1.41 9.52 1.04
CA VAL A 5 -0.24 8.67 1.28
C VAL A 5 0.41 9.10 2.58
N LEU A 6 0.60 8.17 3.51
CA LEU A 6 1.29 8.42 4.76
C LEU A 6 2.80 8.17 4.56
N PHE A 7 3.61 9.16 4.93
CA PHE A 7 5.08 9.07 4.87
C PHE A 7 5.66 8.89 6.28
N ASP A 8 6.85 8.28 6.35
CA ASP A 8 7.62 8.07 7.59
C ASP A 8 6.82 7.44 8.75
N VAL A 9 6.06 6.40 8.42
CA VAL A 9 5.29 5.60 9.37
C VAL A 9 6.20 4.70 10.20
N ASP A 10 5.91 4.54 11.49
CA ASP A 10 6.62 3.61 12.38
C ASP A 10 5.95 2.23 12.37
N LYS A 11 6.58 1.28 13.08
CA LYS A 11 6.07 -0.08 13.25
C LYS A 11 4.68 -0.09 13.89
N ASP A 12 4.45 0.74 14.90
CA ASP A 12 3.19 0.73 15.66
C ASP A 12 2.02 1.18 14.78
N MET A 13 2.22 2.21 13.95
CA MET A 13 1.23 2.65 12.97
C MET A 13 0.91 1.55 11.95
N VAL A 14 1.92 0.84 11.44
CA VAL A 14 1.71 -0.30 10.52
C VAL A 14 0.94 -1.43 11.21
N SER A 15 1.32 -1.78 12.44
CA SER A 15 0.63 -2.79 13.24
C SER A 15 -0.82 -2.39 13.55
N ASN A 16 -1.07 -1.13 13.86
CA ASN A 16 -2.42 -0.62 14.11
C ASN A 16 -3.29 -0.66 12.86
N LEU A 17 -2.76 -0.27 11.69
CA LEU A 17 -3.50 -0.35 10.42
C LEU A 17 -3.81 -1.79 10.04
N ALA A 18 -2.83 -2.68 10.18
CA ALA A 18 -3.01 -4.12 9.97
C ALA A 18 -4.10 -4.69 10.90
N GLY A 19 -4.06 -4.32 12.18
CA GLY A 19 -5.07 -4.71 13.17
C GLY A 19 -6.47 -4.21 12.84
N HIS A 20 -6.63 -2.95 12.40
CA HIS A 20 -7.94 -2.42 11.98
C HIS A 20 -8.52 -3.16 10.77
N ILE A 21 -7.67 -3.61 9.83
CA ILE A 21 -8.10 -4.39 8.67
C ILE A 21 -8.59 -5.76 9.10
N ALA A 22 -7.84 -6.43 9.97
CA ALA A 22 -8.23 -7.73 10.52
C ALA A 22 -9.52 -7.64 11.35
N GLN A 23 -9.70 -6.59 12.16
CA GLN A 23 -10.91 -6.41 12.99
C GLN A 23 -12.16 -6.08 12.17
N LYS A 24 -12.01 -5.60 10.94
CA LYS A 24 -13.16 -5.26 10.09
C LYS A 24 -13.99 -6.49 9.73
N ASN A 25 -13.38 -7.68 9.70
CA ASN A 25 -14.04 -8.96 9.52
C ASN A 25 -13.45 -9.96 10.52
N GLU A 26 -14.22 -10.37 11.53
CA GLU A 26 -13.74 -11.25 12.62
C GLU A 26 -13.19 -12.61 12.11
N ASP A 27 -13.65 -13.06 10.95
CA ASP A 27 -13.18 -14.27 10.26
C ASP A 27 -12.18 -13.95 9.13
N SER A 28 -11.22 -13.06 9.39
CA SER A 28 -10.18 -12.69 8.43
C SER A 28 -8.78 -12.89 9.00
N LEU A 29 -7.85 -13.27 8.11
CA LEU A 29 -6.43 -13.41 8.43
C LEU A 29 -5.61 -12.48 7.53
N LEU A 30 -4.48 -11.99 8.06
CA LEU A 30 -3.58 -11.13 7.30
C LEU A 30 -2.57 -11.99 6.53
N VAL A 31 -2.45 -11.73 5.22
CA VAL A 31 -1.48 -12.39 4.33
C VAL A 31 -0.41 -11.39 3.90
N ILE A 32 0.86 -11.80 3.97
CA ILE A 32 1.97 -11.08 3.36
C ILE A 32 2.31 -11.77 2.03
N ALA A 33 1.97 -11.12 0.93
CA ALA A 33 2.29 -11.61 -0.41
C ALA A 33 3.37 -10.72 -1.06
N PRO A 34 4.44 -11.30 -1.62
CA PRO A 34 5.48 -10.53 -2.27
C PRO A 34 5.01 -9.95 -3.61
N PHE A 35 5.65 -8.87 -4.05
CA PHE A 35 5.50 -8.40 -5.43
C PHE A 35 6.20 -9.39 -6.38
N THR A 36 5.59 -9.69 -7.52
CA THR A 36 6.13 -10.63 -8.52
C THR A 36 7.24 -10.04 -9.40
N GLY A 37 7.96 -9.02 -8.91
CA GLY A 37 8.98 -8.30 -9.68
C GLY A 37 8.43 -7.29 -10.70
N ASN A 38 7.15 -7.34 -11.04
CA ASN A 38 6.48 -6.41 -11.96
C ASN A 38 5.99 -5.14 -11.26
N VAL A 39 6.92 -4.33 -10.72
CA VAL A 39 6.60 -3.00 -10.18
C VAL A 39 7.00 -1.93 -11.18
N SER A 40 6.04 -1.13 -11.66
CA SER A 40 6.32 0.02 -12.52
C SER A 40 5.88 1.33 -11.87
N ILE A 41 6.79 2.32 -11.90
CA ILE A 41 6.55 3.67 -11.41
C ILE A 41 6.48 4.58 -12.63
N HIS A 42 5.37 5.32 -12.77
CA HIS A 42 5.20 6.28 -13.84
C HIS A 42 5.37 7.72 -13.34
N ALA A 43 5.76 8.60 -14.27
CA ALA A 43 5.75 10.03 -14.04
C ALA A 43 4.35 10.51 -13.61
N PRO A 44 4.25 11.63 -12.86
CA PRO A 44 2.97 12.14 -12.42
C PRO A 44 2.02 12.40 -13.59
N ALA A 45 0.74 12.09 -13.40
CA ALA A 45 -0.24 12.37 -14.43
C ALA A 45 -0.32 13.88 -14.68
N LYS A 46 -0.31 14.31 -15.94
CA LYS A 46 -0.31 15.73 -16.32
C LYS A 46 -1.73 16.34 -16.41
N LYS A 47 -2.77 15.52 -16.55
CA LYS A 47 -4.18 15.92 -16.74
C LYS A 47 -5.14 14.95 -16.04
N GLY A 48 -6.39 15.37 -15.83
CA GLY A 48 -7.48 14.55 -15.27
C GLY A 48 -7.52 14.48 -13.74
N LYS A 49 -8.39 13.62 -13.20
CA LYS A 49 -8.68 13.48 -11.76
C LYS A 49 -7.48 13.05 -10.88
N ASN A 50 -6.38 12.63 -11.50
CA ASN A 50 -5.16 12.19 -10.82
C ASN A 50 -3.94 13.08 -11.15
N LYS A 51 -4.16 14.29 -11.66
CA LYS A 51 -3.07 15.23 -12.00
C LYS A 51 -2.15 15.46 -10.79
N GLY A 52 -0.84 15.40 -11.01
CA GLY A 52 0.18 15.62 -9.98
C GLY A 52 0.55 14.37 -9.16
N TYR A 53 -0.18 13.27 -9.30
CA TYR A 53 0.11 12.02 -8.58
C TYR A 53 0.98 11.09 -9.43
N HIS A 54 2.03 10.55 -8.83
CA HIS A 54 2.76 9.39 -9.36
C HIS A 54 1.82 8.18 -9.39
N ARG A 55 1.95 7.35 -10.43
CA ARG A 55 1.23 6.07 -10.53
C ARG A 55 2.22 4.93 -10.30
N ILE A 56 2.00 4.17 -9.24
CA ILE A 56 2.67 2.89 -9.01
C ILE A 56 1.70 1.81 -9.44
N LYS A 57 2.13 0.95 -10.38
CA LYS A 57 1.44 -0.31 -10.66
C LYS A 57 2.25 -1.44 -10.05
N LEU A 58 1.57 -2.27 -9.27
CA LEU A 58 2.13 -3.45 -8.63
C LEU A 58 1.30 -4.64 -9.03
N GLU A 59 1.96 -5.78 -9.10
CA GLU A 59 1.35 -7.07 -9.37
C GLU A 59 1.73 -8.01 -8.22
N VAL A 60 0.71 -8.70 -7.70
CA VAL A 60 0.82 -9.68 -6.62
C VAL A 60 0.17 -10.94 -7.11
N TRP A 61 0.90 -12.05 -7.07
CA TRP A 61 0.36 -13.35 -7.45
C TRP A 61 0.17 -14.16 -6.17
N ILE A 62 -0.97 -14.83 -6.13
CA ILE A 62 -1.35 -15.76 -5.09
C ILE A 62 -1.72 -17.04 -5.82
N GLU A 63 -1.24 -18.17 -5.31
CA GLU A 63 -1.50 -19.46 -5.94
C GLU A 63 -3.01 -19.75 -5.99
N GLU A 64 -3.47 -20.38 -7.08
CA GLU A 64 -4.89 -20.61 -7.37
C GLU A 64 -5.64 -21.32 -6.23
N GLY A 65 -4.96 -22.23 -5.50
CA GLY A 65 -5.55 -22.94 -4.36
C GLY A 65 -5.44 -22.23 -3.01
N ALA A 66 -4.76 -21.10 -2.93
CA ALA A 66 -4.47 -20.45 -1.65
C ALA A 66 -5.59 -19.51 -1.16
N ILE A 67 -6.40 -18.95 -2.08
CA ILE A 67 -7.50 -18.03 -1.75
C ILE A 67 -8.67 -18.24 -2.72
N ILE A 68 -9.90 -18.20 -2.19
CA ILE A 68 -11.14 -18.14 -2.97
C ILE A 68 -11.71 -16.72 -2.86
N GLY A 69 -11.92 -16.03 -3.98
CA GLY A 69 -12.48 -14.67 -4.02
C GLY A 69 -12.30 -13.98 -5.36
N GLU A 70 -13.05 -12.89 -5.60
CA GLU A 70 -13.11 -12.21 -6.89
C GLU A 70 -12.43 -10.83 -6.89
N SER A 71 -12.42 -10.08 -5.76
CA SER A 71 -11.98 -8.68 -5.75
C SER A 71 -11.07 -8.30 -4.58
N ALA A 72 -9.80 -8.00 -4.90
CA ALA A 72 -8.81 -7.63 -3.90
C ALA A 72 -9.07 -6.33 -3.13
N LEU A 73 -9.81 -5.39 -3.72
CA LEU A 73 -10.09 -4.10 -3.09
C LEU A 73 -11.30 -4.13 -2.15
N THR A 74 -12.29 -4.95 -2.47
CA THR A 74 -13.50 -5.07 -1.64
C THR A 74 -13.37 -6.19 -0.62
N ASP A 75 -12.64 -7.26 -0.96
CA ASP A 75 -12.66 -8.50 -0.19
C ASP A 75 -11.39 -8.66 0.65
N PHE A 76 -10.21 -8.24 0.14
CA PHE A 76 -8.92 -8.50 0.82
C PHE A 76 -8.35 -7.31 1.61
N GLY A 77 -8.81 -6.07 1.37
CA GLY A 77 -8.36 -4.90 2.15
C GLY A 77 -6.86 -4.61 2.05
N ALA A 78 -6.25 -4.78 0.87
CA ALA A 78 -4.80 -4.67 0.69
C ALA A 78 -4.27 -3.23 0.67
N PHE A 79 -3.06 -3.03 1.22
CA PHE A 79 -2.28 -1.80 1.10
C PHE A 79 -0.81 -2.14 0.83
N ALA A 80 -0.10 -1.22 0.17
CA ALA A 80 1.32 -1.39 -0.14
C ALA A 80 2.19 -0.64 0.87
N VAL A 81 3.13 -1.33 1.50
CA VAL A 81 4.21 -0.72 2.28
C VAL A 81 5.44 -0.61 1.39
N LEU A 82 5.99 0.60 1.26
CA LEU A 82 7.13 0.88 0.38
C LEU A 82 8.32 1.36 1.20
N ARG A 83 9.50 0.77 0.95
CA ARG A 83 10.77 1.29 1.45
C ARG A 83 11.35 2.28 0.43
N LEU A 84 11.42 3.55 0.81
CA LEU A 84 12.02 4.61 -0.01
C LEU A 84 13.34 5.09 0.61
N PRO A 85 14.41 5.31 -0.18
CA PRO A 85 15.61 5.99 0.31
C PRO A 85 15.26 7.42 0.74
N LYS A 86 15.67 7.86 1.94
CA LYS A 86 15.40 9.22 2.47
C LYS A 86 15.82 10.32 1.49
N ALA A 87 16.96 10.15 0.82
CA ALA A 87 17.46 11.09 -0.19
C ALA A 87 16.54 11.29 -1.43
N ARG A 88 15.53 10.43 -1.61
CA ARG A 88 14.53 10.52 -2.69
C ARG A 88 13.15 11.01 -2.20
N VAL A 89 13.04 11.39 -0.94
CA VAL A 89 11.81 11.89 -0.31
C VAL A 89 12.02 13.36 0.04
N GLN A 90 10.97 14.17 -0.16
CA GLN A 90 11.02 15.60 0.17
C GLN A 90 11.11 15.80 1.69
N ASP A 91 11.95 16.72 2.15
CA ASP A 91 12.24 16.95 3.58
C ASP A 91 11.01 17.11 4.48
N HIS A 92 9.97 17.80 4.00
CA HIS A 92 8.76 18.05 4.77
C HIS A 92 7.87 16.81 4.96
N LEU A 93 8.16 15.72 4.24
CA LEU A 93 7.47 14.42 4.37
C LEU A 93 8.21 13.47 5.32
N ILE A 94 9.40 13.86 5.80
CA ILE A 94 10.21 13.08 6.74
C ILE A 94 9.95 13.63 8.13
N ASN A 95 9.55 12.77 9.06
CA ASN A 95 9.38 13.13 10.44
C ASN A 95 10.75 13.26 11.12
N LYS A 96 11.20 14.51 11.30
CA LYS A 96 12.51 14.81 11.90
C LYS A 96 12.58 14.61 13.42
N LEU A 97 11.46 14.26 14.05
CA LEU A 97 11.34 14.03 15.50
C LEU A 97 11.40 12.53 15.89
N LYS A 98 11.57 11.65 14.90
CA LYS A 98 11.81 10.21 15.09
C LYS A 98 13.30 9.88 15.08
#